data_AF-A0A2P6FG63-F1
#
_entry.id   AF-A0A2P6FG63-F1
#
_cell.length_a   1.000
_cell.length_b   1.000
_cell.length_c   1.000
_cell.angle_alpha   90.00
_cell.angle_beta   90.00
_cell.angle_gamma   90.00
#
_symmetry.space_group_name_H-M   'P 1'
#
loop_
_entity.id
_entity.type
_entity.pdbx_description
1 polymer ?
#
loop_
_entity_poly.entity_id
_entity_poly.type
_entity_poly.pdbx_seq_one_letter_code
_entity_poly.pdbx_strand_id
1 'polypeptide(L)'
;MSDIVKNTIKNVIYPFSITGADFKNLSMLALPIKKWIDENGEEFADFIMRHRNLWNTSQYENIHLKDMPAAMDKVDILFREPLQLIKNFKDELNRIRTNTITFENYLQNHKIEIKNNMTQARFIKQDQLFKEEELKKQVLIEEANDLSEDMGLDID
;
A
#
# COMPACT_ATOMS: atom_id res chain seq x y z
N MET A 1 1.42 -23.67 16.92
CA MET A 1 0.59 -22.64 16.25
C MET A 1 -0.78 -23.25 16.01
N SER A 2 -1.88 -22.59 16.41
CA SER A 2 -3.24 -23.16 16.24
C SER A 2 -3.60 -23.27 14.75
N ASP A 3 -4.52 -24.16 14.42
CA ASP A 3 -4.91 -24.40 13.03
C ASP A 3 -5.59 -23.17 12.41
N ILE A 4 -6.30 -22.36 13.21
CA ILE A 4 -6.88 -21.08 12.77
C ILE A 4 -5.77 -20.15 12.26
N VAL A 5 -4.68 -19.99 13.02
CA VAL A 5 -3.55 -19.13 12.63
C VAL A 5 -2.81 -19.70 11.42
N LYS A 6 -2.56 -21.02 11.40
CA LYS A 6 -1.90 -21.69 10.27
C LYS A 6 -2.71 -21.54 8.98
N ASN A 7 -4.02 -21.72 9.05
CA ASN A 7 -4.92 -21.62 7.90
C ASN A 7 -4.98 -20.18 7.38
N THR A 8 -4.99 -19.19 8.28
CA THR A 8 -4.90 -17.77 7.90
C THR A 8 -3.62 -17.49 7.12
N ILE A 9 -2.46 -17.90 7.66
CA ILE A 9 -1.16 -17.68 7.01
C ILE A 9 -1.08 -18.40 5.66
N LYS A 10 -1.57 -19.65 5.56
CA LYS A 10 -1.56 -20.43 4.32
C LYS A 10 -2.47 -19.85 3.23
N ASN A 11 -3.50 -19.11 3.61
CA ASN A 11 -4.43 -18.50 2.67
C ASN A 11 -4.01 -17.10 2.22
N VAL A 12 -2.92 -16.54 2.77
CA VAL A 12 -2.37 -15.27 2.29
C VAL A 12 -1.71 -15.49 0.94
N ILE A 13 -2.41 -15.10 -0.12
CA ILE A 13 -1.83 -15.00 -1.45
C ILE A 13 -1.29 -13.57 -1.56
N TYR A 14 -0.02 -13.40 -1.91
CA TYR A 14 0.55 -12.06 -2.11
C TYR A 14 0.42 -11.66 -3.58
N PRO A 15 -0.61 -10.90 -3.98
CA PRO A 15 -0.69 -10.37 -5.33
C PRO A 15 0.32 -9.22 -5.46
N PHE A 16 1.56 -9.55 -5.82
CA PHE A 16 2.54 -8.54 -6.20
C PHE A 16 2.44 -8.31 -7.70
N SER A 17 1.65 -7.32 -8.09
CA SER A 17 1.36 -7.00 -9.50
C SER A 17 2.45 -6.16 -10.18
N ILE A 18 3.48 -5.74 -9.42
CA ILE A 18 4.63 -4.99 -9.93
C ILE A 18 5.79 -5.96 -10.15
N THR A 19 6.48 -5.82 -11.27
CA THR A 19 7.61 -6.66 -11.66
C THR A 19 8.83 -5.79 -11.97
N GLY A 20 10.01 -6.42 -12.08
CA GLY A 20 11.21 -5.72 -12.56
C GLY A 20 11.03 -5.10 -13.95
N ALA A 21 10.11 -5.63 -14.78
CA ALA A 21 9.80 -5.07 -16.09
C ALA A 21 9.11 -3.71 -15.98
N ASP A 22 8.28 -3.47 -14.97
CA ASP A 22 7.62 -2.17 -14.77
C ASP A 22 8.65 -1.07 -14.48
N PHE A 23 9.65 -1.36 -13.65
CA PHE A 23 10.76 -0.42 -13.40
C PHE A 23 11.61 -0.19 -14.65
N LYS A 24 11.90 -1.25 -15.42
CA LYS A 24 12.62 -1.13 -16.69
C LYS A 24 11.86 -0.23 -17.68
N ASN A 25 10.53 -0.40 -17.79
CA ASN A 25 9.68 0.42 -18.64
C ASN A 25 9.69 1.88 -18.20
N LEU A 26 9.57 2.13 -16.89
CA LEU A 26 9.67 3.47 -16.33
C LEU A 26 11.02 4.14 -16.64
N SER A 27 12.13 3.40 -16.51
CA SER A 27 13.46 3.90 -16.88
C SER A 27 13.56 4.24 -18.38
N MET A 28 12.97 3.42 -19.25
CA MET A 28 12.94 3.70 -20.70
C MET A 28 12.15 4.97 -21.02
N LEU A 29 11.05 5.24 -20.29
CA LEU A 29 10.27 6.48 -20.45
C LEU A 29 11.03 7.72 -19.93
N ALA A 30 11.94 7.56 -18.97
CA ALA A 30 12.74 8.66 -18.44
C ALA A 30 13.86 9.10 -19.41
N LEU A 31 14.40 8.18 -20.22
CA LEU A 31 15.49 8.47 -21.18
C LEU A 31 15.16 9.62 -22.16
N PRO A 32 14.03 9.62 -22.89
CA PRO A 32 13.72 10.70 -23.82
C PRO A 32 13.49 12.03 -23.10
N ILE A 33 12.97 12.03 -21.86
CA ILE A 33 12.82 13.24 -21.05
C ILE A 33 14.18 13.82 -20.70
N LYS A 34 15.11 12.98 -20.21
CA LYS A 34 16.49 13.37 -19.89
C LYS A 34 17.18 13.97 -21.11
N LYS A 35 17.09 13.29 -22.26
CA LYS A 35 17.64 13.75 -23.53
C LYS A 35 17.08 15.12 -23.93
N TRP A 36 15.76 15.29 -23.88
CA TRP A 36 15.12 16.56 -24.22
C TRP A 36 15.59 17.70 -23.32
N ILE A 37 15.71 17.46 -22.01
CA ILE A 37 16.22 18.44 -21.05
C ILE A 37 17.68 18.80 -21.36
N ASP A 38 18.52 17.81 -21.66
CA ASP A 38 19.93 18.04 -21.95
C ASP A 38 20.11 18.83 -23.27
N GLU A 39 19.25 18.63 -24.25
CA GLU A 39 19.30 19.31 -25.55
C GLU A 39 18.68 20.71 -25.52
N ASN A 40 17.58 20.90 -24.79
CA ASN A 40 16.73 22.11 -24.90
C ASN A 40 16.62 22.90 -23.60
N GLY A 41 17.11 22.37 -22.47
CA GLY A 41 16.85 22.91 -21.13
C GLY A 41 17.35 24.33 -20.92
N GLU A 42 18.53 24.66 -21.45
CA GLU A 42 19.12 26.01 -21.36
C GLU A 42 18.33 27.03 -22.19
N GLU A 43 18.08 26.74 -23.47
CA GLU A 43 17.29 27.60 -24.35
C GLU A 43 15.87 27.82 -23.81
N PHE A 44 15.28 26.77 -23.25
CA PHE A 44 13.96 26.82 -22.64
C PHE A 44 13.94 27.68 -21.37
N ALA A 45 14.97 27.58 -20.52
CA ALA A 45 15.11 28.43 -19.35
C ALA A 45 15.25 29.91 -19.76
N ASP A 46 16.05 30.19 -20.79
CA ASP A 46 16.22 31.53 -21.36
C ASP A 46 14.95 32.06 -22.01
N PHE A 47 14.17 31.20 -22.68
CA PHE A 47 12.86 31.54 -23.21
C PHE A 47 11.91 31.97 -22.10
N ILE A 48 11.81 31.18 -21.01
CA ILE A 48 10.97 31.50 -19.85
C ILE A 48 11.39 32.82 -19.20
N MET A 49 12.71 33.00 -19.00
CA MET A 49 13.26 34.22 -18.38
C MET A 49 13.00 35.46 -19.24
N ARG A 50 13.23 35.39 -20.55
CA ARG A 50 12.95 36.50 -21.48
C ARG A 50 11.47 36.85 -21.51
N HIS A 51 10.59 35.86 -21.58
CA HIS A 51 9.16 36.12 -21.54
C HIS A 51 8.78 36.75 -20.20
N ARG A 52 9.12 36.13 -19.06
CA ARG A 52 8.83 36.67 -17.72
C ARG A 52 9.31 38.12 -17.57
N ASN A 53 10.51 38.43 -18.04
CA ASN A 53 11.07 39.78 -17.96
C ASN A 53 10.36 40.76 -18.89
N LEU A 54 10.03 40.38 -20.14
CA LEU A 54 9.26 41.22 -21.07
C LEU A 54 7.93 41.67 -20.44
N TRP A 55 7.20 40.74 -19.80
CA TRP A 55 5.95 41.02 -19.10
C TRP A 55 6.16 41.92 -17.87
N ASN A 56 7.26 41.72 -17.12
CA ASN A 56 7.57 42.54 -15.95
C ASN A 56 8.06 43.96 -16.29
N THR A 57 8.91 44.12 -17.31
CA THR A 57 9.50 45.41 -17.70
C THR A 57 8.54 46.31 -18.47
N SER A 58 7.54 45.74 -19.14
CA SER A 58 6.50 46.52 -19.83
C SER A 58 5.40 47.03 -18.89
N GLN A 59 5.38 46.65 -17.60
CA GLN A 59 4.28 46.92 -16.65
C GLN A 59 2.87 46.56 -17.20
N TYR A 60 2.79 45.69 -18.21
CA TYR A 60 1.57 45.46 -19.01
C TYR A 60 1.07 46.69 -19.81
N GLU A 61 1.79 47.82 -19.82
CA GLU A 61 1.51 48.94 -20.70
C GLU A 61 1.88 48.54 -22.14
N ASN A 62 0.88 48.52 -23.04
CA ASN A 62 0.97 48.13 -24.46
C ASN A 62 0.85 46.64 -24.80
N ILE A 63 0.41 45.78 -23.87
CA ILE A 63 0.03 44.41 -24.23
C ILE A 63 -1.47 44.37 -24.53
N HIS A 64 -1.82 44.20 -25.80
CA HIS A 64 -3.23 44.08 -26.19
C HIS A 64 -3.70 42.63 -26.07
N LEU A 65 -4.96 42.42 -25.68
CA LEU A 65 -5.62 41.10 -25.63
C LEU A 65 -5.49 40.32 -26.95
N LYS A 66 -5.42 41.02 -28.09
CA LYS A 66 -5.22 40.43 -29.43
C LYS A 66 -3.83 39.81 -29.65
N ASP A 67 -2.83 40.16 -28.83
CA ASP A 67 -1.46 39.67 -28.94
C ASP A 67 -1.24 38.42 -28.06
N MET A 68 -2.16 38.13 -27.13
CA MET A 68 -2.11 36.95 -26.26
C MET A 68 -2.23 35.61 -27.00
N PRO A 69 -3.10 35.43 -28.02
CA PRO A 69 -3.22 34.16 -28.75
C PRO A 69 -1.90 33.73 -29.40
N ALA A 70 -1.18 34.63 -30.05
CA ALA A 70 0.09 34.31 -30.71
C ALA A 70 1.21 33.94 -29.72
N ALA A 71 1.18 34.51 -28.51
CA ALA A 71 2.09 34.11 -27.43
C ALA A 71 1.69 32.75 -26.82
N MET A 72 0.39 32.50 -26.65
CA MET A 72 -0.14 31.22 -26.19
C MET A 72 0.19 30.10 -27.17
N ASP A 73 0.01 30.29 -28.48
CA ASP A 73 0.32 29.29 -29.51
C ASP A 73 1.81 28.91 -29.50
N LYS A 74 2.71 29.89 -29.31
CA LYS A 74 4.16 29.65 -29.21
C LYS A 74 4.53 28.84 -27.97
N VAL A 75 3.91 29.16 -26.83
CA VAL A 75 4.07 28.38 -25.59
C VAL A 75 3.52 26.98 -25.78
N ASP A 76 2.34 26.83 -26.38
CA ASP A 76 1.73 25.52 -26.62
C ASP A 76 2.61 24.64 -27.52
N ILE A 77 3.22 25.21 -28.57
CA ILE A 77 4.14 24.49 -29.46
C ILE A 77 5.41 24.06 -28.72
N LEU A 78 6.05 24.97 -27.98
CA LEU A 78 7.30 24.69 -27.26
C LEU A 78 7.13 23.67 -26.14
N PHE A 79 5.98 23.66 -25.46
CA PHE A 79 5.75 22.81 -24.30
C PHE A 79 5.05 21.49 -24.66
N ARG A 80 4.44 21.35 -25.85
CA ARG A 80 3.67 20.16 -26.24
C ARG A 80 4.51 18.87 -26.18
N GLU A 81 5.68 18.88 -26.79
CA GLU A 81 6.58 17.73 -26.85
C GLU A 81 7.05 17.26 -25.46
N PRO A 82 7.66 18.12 -24.61
CA PRO A 82 8.07 17.69 -23.28
C PRO A 82 6.88 17.29 -22.40
N LEU A 83 5.73 17.96 -22.51
CA LEU A 83 4.52 17.60 -21.75
C LEU A 83 4.03 16.20 -22.10
N GLN A 84 4.09 15.81 -23.38
CA GLN A 84 3.66 14.47 -23.80
C GLN A 84 4.59 13.37 -23.26
N LEU A 85 5.90 13.60 -23.28
CA LEU A 85 6.88 12.68 -22.68
C LEU A 85 6.68 12.55 -21.16
N ILE A 86 6.54 13.69 -20.47
CA ILE A 86 6.32 13.75 -19.01
C ILE A 86 5.01 13.07 -18.63
N LYS A 87 3.93 13.23 -19.42
CA LYS A 87 2.63 12.61 -19.15
C LYS A 87 2.76 11.08 -19.09
N ASN A 88 3.35 10.45 -20.09
CA ASN A 88 3.50 9.00 -20.14
C ASN A 88 4.33 8.47 -18.96
N PHE A 89 5.42 9.15 -18.63
CA PHE A 89 6.24 8.81 -17.46
C PHE A 89 5.44 8.94 -16.15
N LYS A 90 4.70 10.04 -15.99
CA LYS A 90 3.88 10.31 -14.80
C LYS A 90 2.77 9.26 -14.62
N ASP A 91 2.10 8.89 -15.71
CA ASP A 91 1.01 7.90 -15.67
C ASP A 91 1.53 6.53 -15.22
N GLU A 92 2.69 6.10 -15.74
CA GLU A 92 3.32 4.85 -15.30
C GLU A 92 3.83 4.89 -13.86
N LEU A 93 4.46 6.00 -13.45
CA LEU A 93 4.86 6.21 -12.06
C LEU A 93 3.65 6.14 -11.12
N ASN A 94 2.52 6.73 -11.51
CA ASN A 94 1.29 6.68 -10.73
C ASN A 94 0.69 5.27 -10.66
N ARG A 95 0.75 4.49 -11.74
CA ARG A 95 0.34 3.08 -11.75
C ARG A 95 1.16 2.27 -10.75
N ILE A 96 2.50 2.39 -10.81
CA ILE A 96 3.41 1.72 -9.88
C ILE A 96 3.10 2.12 -8.44
N ARG A 97 3.00 3.42 -8.16
CA ARG A 97 2.68 3.94 -6.81
C ARG A 97 1.35 3.39 -6.29
N THR A 98 0.30 3.40 -7.10
CA THR A 98 -1.03 2.91 -6.72
C THR A 98 -1.00 1.43 -6.36
N ASN A 99 -0.29 0.62 -7.15
CA ASN A 99 -0.12 -0.79 -6.88
C ASN A 99 0.68 -1.03 -5.59
N THR A 100 1.72 -0.24 -5.33
CA THR A 100 2.49 -0.32 -4.07
C THR A 100 1.60 -0.01 -2.86
N ILE A 101 0.83 1.08 -2.89
CA ILE A 101 -0.08 1.45 -1.79
C ILE A 101 -1.13 0.35 -1.56
N THR A 102 -1.68 -0.20 -2.65
CA THR A 102 -2.65 -1.30 -2.57
C THR A 102 -2.05 -2.52 -1.88
N PHE A 103 -0.81 -2.86 -2.23
CA PHE A 103 -0.09 -3.97 -1.61
C PHE A 103 0.21 -3.70 -0.13
N GLU A 104 0.67 -2.49 0.23
CA GLU A 104 0.89 -2.11 1.63
C GLU A 104 -0.38 -2.26 2.47
N ASN A 105 -1.51 -1.77 1.97
CA ASN A 105 -2.80 -1.92 2.64
C ASN A 105 -3.20 -3.40 2.80
N TYR A 106 -2.98 -4.21 1.77
CA TYR A 106 -3.22 -5.65 1.83
C TYR A 106 -2.39 -6.32 2.93
N LEU A 107 -1.10 -5.98 3.04
CA LEU A 107 -0.21 -6.47 4.10
C LEU A 107 -0.68 -6.05 5.49
N GLN A 108 -1.09 -4.79 5.66
CA GLN A 108 -1.58 -4.31 6.96
C GLN A 108 -2.86 -5.03 7.39
N ASN A 109 -3.78 -5.26 6.46
CA ASN A 109 -5.02 -5.98 6.76
C ASN A 109 -4.74 -7.41 7.22
N HIS A 110 -3.86 -8.14 6.53
CA HIS A 110 -3.49 -9.51 6.92
C HIS A 110 -2.74 -9.55 8.24
N LYS A 111 -1.91 -8.54 8.54
CA LYS A 111 -1.25 -8.42 9.85
C LYS A 111 -2.27 -8.28 10.98
N ILE A 112 -3.32 -7.46 10.78
CA ILE A 112 -4.41 -7.30 11.75
C ILE A 112 -5.18 -8.61 11.92
N GLU A 113 -5.54 -9.26 10.80
CA GLU A 113 -6.26 -10.53 10.81
C GLU A 113 -5.49 -11.63 11.56
N ILE A 114 -4.21 -11.82 11.25
CA ILE A 114 -3.35 -12.79 11.94
C ILE A 114 -3.28 -12.47 13.44
N LYS A 115 -3.17 -11.20 13.83
CA LYS A 115 -3.16 -10.79 15.24
C LYS A 115 -4.48 -11.15 15.95
N ASN A 116 -5.62 -10.92 15.30
CA ASN A 116 -6.93 -11.26 15.84
C ASN A 116 -7.07 -12.78 15.98
N ASN A 117 -6.67 -13.54 14.96
CA ASN A 117 -6.76 -15.00 14.97
C ASN A 117 -5.83 -15.63 16.00
N MET A 118 -4.63 -15.06 16.22
CA MET A 118 -3.75 -15.46 17.33
C MET A 118 -4.39 -15.20 18.70
N THR A 119 -5.12 -14.09 18.83
CA THR A 119 -5.79 -13.72 20.08
C THR A 119 -6.96 -14.68 20.35
N GLN A 120 -7.79 -14.95 19.34
CA GLN A 120 -8.87 -15.94 19.42
C GLN A 120 -8.34 -17.35 19.76
N ALA A 121 -7.24 -17.77 19.13
CA ALA A 121 -6.61 -19.04 19.42
C ALA A 121 -6.15 -19.18 20.89
N ARG A 122 -5.71 -18.08 21.52
CA ARG A 122 -5.35 -18.07 22.95
C ARG A 122 -6.58 -18.25 23.82
N PHE A 123 -7.67 -17.54 23.53
CA PHE A 123 -8.93 -17.68 24.27
C PHE A 123 -9.49 -19.10 24.17
N ILE A 124 -9.57 -19.67 22.97
CA ILE A 124 -10.04 -21.06 22.78
C ILE A 124 -9.20 -22.05 23.60
N LYS A 125 -7.87 -21.87 23.62
CA LYS A 125 -6.97 -22.73 24.40
C LYS A 125 -7.18 -22.57 25.90
N GLN A 126 -7.42 -21.35 26.38
CA GLN A 126 -7.74 -21.11 27.79
C GLN A 126 -9.05 -21.78 28.19
N ASP A 127 -10.11 -21.62 27.38
CA ASP A 127 -11.41 -22.24 27.65
C ASP A 127 -11.32 -23.78 27.66
N GLN A 128 -10.52 -24.36 26.77
CA GLN A 128 -10.27 -25.81 26.75
C GLN A 128 -9.56 -26.27 28.02
N LEU A 129 -8.55 -25.53 28.49
CA LEU A 129 -7.84 -25.85 29.74
C LEU A 129 -8.78 -25.77 30.95
N PHE A 130 -9.62 -24.74 31.03
CA PHE A 130 -10.61 -24.63 32.12
C PHE A 130 -11.57 -25.83 32.14
N LYS A 131 -12.10 -26.22 30.97
CA LYS A 131 -12.99 -27.39 30.86
C LYS A 131 -12.29 -28.69 31.23
N GLU A 132 -11.04 -28.89 30.81
CA GLU A 132 -10.26 -30.08 31.19
C GLU A 132 -9.99 -30.14 32.69
N GLU A 133 -9.66 -29.01 33.33
CA GLU A 133 -9.47 -28.95 34.78
C GLU A 133 -10.76 -29.22 35.55
N GLU A 134 -11.89 -28.68 35.07
CA GLU A 134 -13.20 -28.91 35.69
C GLU A 134 -13.62 -30.37 35.58
N LEU A 135 -13.41 -31.00 34.42
CA LEU A 135 -13.66 -32.43 34.22
C LEU A 135 -12.78 -33.29 35.14
N LYS A 136 -11.48 -32.97 35.25
CA LYS A 136 -10.57 -33.68 36.17
C LYS A 136 -11.02 -33.58 37.62
N LYS A 137 -11.52 -32.41 38.05
CA LYS A 137 -12.07 -32.24 39.40
C LYS A 137 -13.32 -33.10 39.61
N GLN A 138 -14.22 -33.16 38.64
CA GLN A 138 -15.42 -34.00 38.72
C GLN A 138 -15.07 -35.48 38.82
N VAL A 139 -14.16 -35.98 37.98
CA VAL A 139 -13.69 -37.37 38.02
C VAL A 139 -13.08 -37.71 39.38
N LEU A 140 -12.23 -36.83 39.95
CA LEU A 140 -11.66 -37.05 41.27
C LEU A 140 -12.71 -37.09 42.39
N ILE A 141 -13.79 -36.31 42.26
CA ILE A 141 -14.91 -36.33 43.21
C ILE A 141 -15.70 -37.64 43.09
N GLU A 142 -15.97 -38.11 41.86
CA GLU A 142 -16.64 -39.39 41.61
C GLU A 142 -15.82 -40.56 42.15
N GLU A 143 -14.51 -40.63 41.84
CA GLU A 143 -13.61 -41.67 42.36
C GLU A 143 -13.55 -41.69 43.90
N ALA A 144 -13.58 -40.51 44.54
CA ALA A 144 -13.60 -40.41 46.00
C ALA A 144 -14.94 -40.87 46.61
N ASN A 145 -16.06 -40.63 45.92
CA ASN A 145 -17.39 -41.06 46.36
C ASN A 145 -17.55 -42.59 46.20
N ASP A 146 -17.11 -43.17 45.09
CA ASP A 146 -17.14 -44.63 44.85
C ASP A 146 -16.31 -45.39 45.89
N LEU A 147 -15.13 -44.86 46.27
CA LEU A 147 -14.32 -45.40 47.36
C LEU A 147 -15.04 -45.34 48.73
N SER A 148 -15.94 -44.37 48.94
CA SER A 148 -16.71 -44.26 50.17
C SER A 148 -17.88 -45.27 50.24
N GLU A 149 -18.48 -45.60 49.09
CA GLU A 149 -19.54 -46.63 48.98
C GLU A 149 -18.95 -48.05 49.07
N ASP A 150 -17.79 -48.31 48.46
CA ASP A 150 -17.13 -49.63 48.49
C ASP A 150 -16.51 -49.93 49.88
N MET A 151 -16.21 -48.90 50.68
CA MET A 151 -15.85 -49.07 52.09
C MET A 151 -17.01 -49.43 53.01
N GLY A 152 -18.23 -49.63 52.46
CA GLY A 152 -19.34 -50.30 53.13
C GLY A 152 -19.44 -49.92 54.60
N LEU A 153 -19.86 -48.69 54.88
CA LEU A 153 -20.40 -48.38 56.21
C LEU A 153 -21.73 -49.14 56.33
N ASP A 154 -21.63 -50.44 56.61
CA ASP A 154 -22.66 -51.22 57.31
C ASP A 154 -22.81 -50.55 58.69
N ILE A 155 -23.70 -49.56 58.73
CA ILE A 155 -24.19 -48.98 59.96
C ILE A 155 -25.31 -49.91 60.42
N ASP A 156 -24.95 -50.87 61.27
CA ASP A 156 -25.87 -51.53 62.21
C ASP A 156 -26.41 -50.52 63.25
#